data_AF-A0A226DK71-F1
#
_entry.id   AF-A0A226DK71-F1
#
_cell.length_a   1.000
_cell.length_b   1.000
_cell.length_c   1.000
_cell.angle_alpha   90.00
_cell.angle_beta   90.00
_cell.angle_gamma   90.00
#
_symmetry.space_group_name_H-M   'P 1'
#
loop_
_entity.id
_entity.type
_entity.pdbx_description
1 polymer ?
#
loop_
_entity_poly.entity_id
_entity_poly.type
_entity_poly.pdbx_seq_one_letter_code
_entity_poly.pdbx_strand_id
1 'polypeptide(L)'
;MLDEDSVKEGKVCEPKVWDGFDWDWFRSVPTWHLPFWSKLDLYRTAAALKERPISAIKESEVLNANVIWDAKTSKLSGFGLPEIDNPLDFDEEKRLIFGEDRHSYMFSDNKSYIFGVTAWTDGQQSWGLWTTGPLTPEIREKALGHAKQLGFNQNFAIESSNANFVKLLIDTIFRFQFVSYFSPISCFQNNKIK
;
A
#
# COMPACT_ATOMS: atom_id res chain seq x y z
N MET A 1 7.88 -13.62 -9.79
CA MET A 1 9.06 -12.90 -9.30
C MET A 1 9.23 -11.70 -10.22
N LEU A 2 9.64 -10.55 -9.70
CA LEU A 2 9.80 -9.35 -10.53
C LEU A 2 11.17 -9.36 -11.21
N ASP A 3 11.18 -9.16 -12.52
CA ASP A 3 12.37 -8.67 -13.22
C ASP A 3 12.46 -7.17 -12.98
N GLU A 4 13.44 -6.74 -12.19
CA GLU A 4 13.55 -5.35 -11.76
C GLU A 4 13.79 -4.40 -12.93
N ASP A 5 14.57 -4.84 -13.93
CA ASP A 5 14.87 -4.03 -15.12
C ASP A 5 13.62 -3.74 -15.95
N SER A 6 12.56 -4.55 -15.81
CA SER A 6 11.27 -4.34 -16.48
C SER A 6 10.43 -3.20 -15.90
N VAL A 7 10.78 -2.70 -14.70
CA VAL A 7 10.04 -1.63 -14.01
C VAL A 7 10.91 -0.46 -13.55
N LYS A 8 12.19 -0.45 -13.94
CA LYS A 8 13.10 0.68 -13.74
C LYS A 8 12.68 1.84 -14.64
N GLU A 9 12.66 3.03 -14.07
CA GLU A 9 12.24 4.26 -14.75
C GLU A 9 13.36 5.30 -14.82
N GLY A 10 14.50 5.03 -14.17
CA GLY A 10 15.60 5.97 -14.00
C GLY A 10 15.21 7.17 -13.15
N LYS A 11 15.89 8.29 -13.39
CA LYS A 11 15.60 9.57 -12.75
C LYS A 11 14.54 10.31 -13.55
N VAL A 12 13.37 10.53 -12.96
CA VAL A 12 12.23 11.19 -13.60
C VAL A 12 12.11 12.67 -13.19
N CYS A 13 12.56 13.04 -12.00
CA CYS A 13 12.67 14.44 -11.54
C CYS A 13 13.72 14.61 -10.42
N GLU A 14 14.03 15.84 -10.01
CA GLU A 14 14.73 16.08 -8.73
C GLU A 14 13.68 16.16 -7.61
N PRO A 15 13.59 15.17 -6.71
CA PRO A 15 12.59 15.18 -5.66
C PRO A 15 12.99 16.17 -4.57
N LYS A 16 12.07 17.07 -4.23
CA LYS A 16 12.20 18.00 -3.12
C LYS A 16 10.92 17.92 -2.29
N VAL A 17 11.04 17.96 -0.97
CA VAL A 17 9.87 18.15 -0.11
C VAL A 17 9.10 19.38 -0.55
N TRP A 18 7.80 19.20 -0.75
CA TRP A 18 6.91 20.28 -1.14
C TRP A 18 6.81 21.35 -0.05
N ASP A 19 7.00 22.61 -0.43
CA ASP A 19 7.02 23.73 0.52
C ASP A 19 5.67 23.91 1.26
N GLY A 20 4.57 23.37 0.72
CA GLY A 20 3.24 23.39 1.34
C GLY A 20 2.95 22.24 2.30
N PHE A 21 3.91 21.36 2.58
CA PHE A 21 3.70 20.20 3.44
C PHE A 21 3.52 20.60 4.91
N ASP A 22 2.39 20.19 5.50
CA ASP A 22 2.06 20.48 6.89
C ASP A 22 2.66 19.41 7.82
N TRP A 23 3.77 19.76 8.46
CA TRP A 23 4.49 18.89 9.39
C TRP A 23 3.75 18.65 10.70
N ASP A 24 2.90 19.58 11.12
CA ASP A 24 2.14 19.43 12.37
C ASP A 24 0.96 18.49 12.14
N TRP A 25 0.29 18.60 10.99
CA TRP A 25 -0.68 17.61 10.55
C TRP A 25 -0.03 16.23 10.42
N PHE A 26 1.12 16.12 9.74
CA PHE A 26 1.81 14.84 9.56
C PHE A 26 2.06 14.11 10.90
N ARG A 27 2.54 14.84 11.91
CA ARG A 27 2.80 14.31 13.26
C ARG A 27 1.52 14.03 14.06
N SER A 28 0.41 14.67 13.72
CA SER A 28 -0.88 14.48 14.40
C SER A 28 -1.59 13.19 13.99
N VAL A 29 -1.28 12.64 12.81
CA VAL A 29 -1.90 11.41 12.30
C VAL A 29 -1.31 10.21 13.04
N PRO A 30 -2.12 9.42 13.77
CA PRO A 30 -1.61 8.31 14.57
C PRO A 30 -1.18 7.10 13.73
N THR A 31 -1.74 6.94 12.53
CA THR A 31 -1.55 5.75 11.70
C THR A 31 -1.56 6.12 10.24
N TRP A 32 -0.55 5.63 9.52
CA TRP A 32 -0.41 5.79 8.09
C TRP A 32 -0.52 4.43 7.41
N HIS A 33 -1.40 4.32 6.43
CA HIS A 33 -1.51 3.17 5.55
C HIS A 33 -0.74 3.45 4.27
N LEU A 34 -0.12 2.43 3.68
CA LEU A 34 0.58 2.59 2.42
C LEU A 34 -0.02 1.63 1.38
N PRO A 35 -1.16 2.00 0.77
CA PRO A 35 -1.93 1.09 -0.07
C PRO A 35 -1.52 1.11 -1.55
N PHE A 36 -0.77 2.11 -2.01
CA PHE A 36 -0.58 2.35 -3.44
C PHE A 36 0.84 2.83 -3.75
N TRP A 37 1.46 2.22 -4.77
CA TRP A 37 2.90 2.34 -5.00
C TRP A 37 3.24 2.20 -6.47
N SER A 38 4.45 2.56 -6.84
CA SER A 38 5.09 1.93 -8.00
C SER A 38 5.53 0.50 -7.65
N LYS A 39 5.55 -0.39 -8.65
CA LYS A 39 6.03 -1.78 -8.48
C LYS A 39 7.45 -1.80 -7.93
N LEU A 40 8.33 -0.94 -8.40
CA LEU A 40 9.71 -0.88 -7.92
C LEU A 40 9.78 -0.57 -6.43
N ASP A 41 9.02 0.42 -5.95
CA ASP A 41 9.00 0.82 -4.54
C ASP A 41 8.53 -0.33 -3.65
N LEU A 42 7.40 -0.94 -4.01
CA LEU A 42 6.79 -2.01 -3.24
C LEU A 42 7.71 -3.24 -3.12
N TYR A 43 8.39 -3.61 -4.21
CA TYR A 43 9.30 -4.75 -4.21
C TYR A 43 10.62 -4.46 -3.48
N ARG A 44 11.20 -3.26 -3.63
CA ARG A 44 12.41 -2.85 -2.89
C ARG A 44 12.14 -2.78 -1.40
N THR A 45 11.01 -2.19 -1.00
CA THR A 45 10.57 -2.16 0.40
C THR A 45 10.37 -3.56 0.95
N ALA A 46 9.69 -4.45 0.21
CA ALA A 46 9.52 -5.85 0.62
C ALA A 46 10.86 -6.60 0.78
N ALA A 47 11.80 -6.37 -0.14
CA ALA A 47 13.13 -6.96 -0.13
C ALA A 47 13.94 -6.50 1.09
N ALA A 48 13.94 -5.20 1.36
CA ALA A 48 14.62 -4.61 2.52
C ALA A 48 14.06 -5.17 3.84
N LEU A 49 12.73 -5.14 4.01
CA LEU A 49 12.09 -5.59 5.26
C LEU A 49 12.21 -7.09 5.51
N LYS A 50 12.26 -7.89 4.43
CA LYS A 50 12.40 -9.35 4.54
C LYS A 50 13.86 -9.81 4.52
N GLU A 51 14.81 -8.89 4.35
CA GLU A 51 16.24 -9.18 4.21
C GLU A 51 16.53 -10.22 3.12
N ARG A 52 15.87 -10.08 1.96
CA ARG A 52 16.00 -10.98 0.81
C ARG A 52 16.17 -10.20 -0.49
N PRO A 53 16.86 -10.74 -1.50
CA PRO A 53 16.96 -10.09 -2.79
C PRO A 53 15.58 -9.92 -3.45
N ILE A 54 15.40 -8.84 -4.21
CA ILE A 54 14.16 -8.52 -4.93
C ILE A 54 13.69 -9.69 -5.81
N SER A 55 14.64 -10.40 -6.45
CA SER A 55 14.36 -11.56 -7.28
C SER A 55 13.70 -12.73 -6.52
N ALA A 56 13.86 -12.80 -5.20
CA ALA A 56 13.21 -13.80 -4.35
C ALA A 56 11.82 -13.39 -3.86
N ILE A 57 11.39 -12.14 -4.09
CA ILE A 57 10.09 -11.63 -3.67
C ILE A 57 9.01 -12.09 -4.66
N LYS A 58 7.99 -12.78 -4.16
CA LYS A 58 6.85 -13.23 -4.97
C LYS A 58 5.79 -12.14 -5.03
N GLU A 59 5.11 -12.06 -6.18
CA GLU A 59 4.02 -11.10 -6.38
C GLU A 59 2.89 -11.27 -5.34
N SER A 60 2.59 -12.50 -4.96
CA SER A 60 1.61 -12.80 -3.91
C SER A 60 1.97 -12.23 -2.54
N GLU A 61 3.25 -12.01 -2.24
CA GLU A 61 3.72 -11.44 -0.97
C GLU A 61 3.49 -9.92 -0.93
N VAL A 62 3.64 -9.25 -2.07
CA VAL A 62 3.51 -7.80 -2.17
C VAL A 62 2.06 -7.35 -2.38
N LEU A 63 1.24 -8.15 -3.06
CA LEU A 63 -0.20 -7.86 -3.22
C LEU A 63 -0.96 -7.87 -1.88
N ASN A 64 -0.42 -8.55 -0.87
CA ASN A 64 -0.97 -8.61 0.49
C ASN A 64 -0.12 -7.81 1.50
N ALA A 65 0.60 -6.78 1.05
CA ALA A 65 1.55 -6.09 1.91
C ALA A 65 0.90 -5.45 3.15
N ASN A 66 -0.32 -4.90 3.06
CA ASN A 66 -1.04 -4.28 4.20
C ASN A 66 -0.12 -3.40 5.07
N VAL A 67 0.70 -2.54 4.45
CA VAL A 67 1.76 -1.82 5.17
C VAL A 67 1.13 -0.70 5.98
N ILE A 68 1.46 -0.68 7.28
CA ILE A 68 0.99 0.31 8.24
C ILE A 68 2.17 0.81 9.04
N TRP A 69 2.32 2.13 9.12
CA TRP A 69 3.22 2.79 10.07
C TRP A 69 2.39 3.42 11.19
N ASP A 70 2.63 2.97 12.42
CA ASP A 70 2.05 3.52 13.65
C ASP A 70 2.99 4.61 14.17
N ALA A 71 2.54 5.86 14.07
CA ALA A 71 3.32 7.02 14.49
C ALA A 71 3.50 7.10 16.00
N LYS A 72 2.55 6.56 16.79
CA LYS A 72 2.59 6.60 18.25
C LYS A 72 3.67 5.66 18.79
N THR A 73 3.82 4.49 18.19
CA THR A 73 4.83 3.51 18.59
C THR A 73 6.09 3.57 17.73
N SER A 74 6.07 4.35 16.64
CA SER A 74 7.12 4.38 15.62
C SER A 74 7.43 3.00 15.06
N LYS A 75 6.39 2.21 14.79
CA LYS A 75 6.51 0.84 14.29
C LYS A 75 5.94 0.69 12.90
N LEU A 76 6.57 -0.17 12.12
CA LEU A 76 6.09 -0.59 10.81
C LEU A 76 5.59 -2.03 10.89
N SER A 77 4.45 -2.28 10.27
CA SER A 77 3.92 -3.63 10.03
C SER A 77 3.58 -3.80 8.55
N GLY A 78 3.62 -5.04 8.07
CA GLY A 78 3.29 -5.36 6.69
C GLY A 78 4.00 -6.61 6.18
N PHE A 79 3.68 -7.02 4.96
CA PHE A 79 4.29 -8.16 4.24
C PHE A 79 4.23 -9.51 5.00
N GLY A 80 3.30 -9.64 5.95
CA GLY A 80 3.18 -10.79 6.84
C GLY A 80 4.30 -10.92 7.87
N LEU A 81 5.03 -9.84 8.14
CA LEU A 81 6.11 -9.79 9.13
C LEU A 81 5.59 -9.33 10.50
N PRO A 82 6.28 -9.69 11.60
CA PRO A 82 6.10 -9.02 12.88
C PRO A 82 6.33 -7.51 12.76
N GLU A 83 5.76 -6.74 13.70
CA GLU A 83 6.07 -5.31 13.79
C GLU A 83 7.57 -5.11 14.02
N ILE A 84 8.14 -4.13 13.33
CA ILE A 84 9.53 -3.71 13.51
C ILE A 84 9.57 -2.24 13.92
N ASP A 85 10.61 -1.88 14.68
CA ASP A 85 10.88 -0.48 14.98
C ASP A 85 11.30 0.23 13.69
N ASN A 86 10.64 1.35 13.41
CA ASN A 86 10.87 2.19 12.25
C ASN A 86 10.69 3.67 12.62
N PRO A 87 11.58 4.21 13.47
CA PRO A 87 11.61 5.65 13.72
C PRO A 87 11.91 6.37 12.40
N LEU A 88 11.19 7.45 12.14
CA LEU A 88 11.42 8.27 10.95
C LEU A 88 12.51 9.29 11.24
N ASP A 89 13.64 9.11 10.58
CA ASP A 89 14.74 10.07 10.61
C ASP A 89 14.71 10.96 9.38
N PHE A 90 14.93 12.26 9.57
CA PHE A 90 14.89 13.25 8.51
C PHE A 90 16.24 13.95 8.36
N ASP A 91 16.64 14.21 7.13
CA ASP A 91 17.83 15.02 6.85
C ASP A 91 17.54 16.53 6.95
N GLU A 92 18.55 17.36 6.70
CA GLU A 92 18.43 18.83 6.76
C GLU A 92 17.42 19.39 5.75
N GLU A 93 17.17 18.68 4.66
CA GLU A 93 16.16 19.01 3.64
C GLU A 93 14.79 18.41 3.96
N LYS A 94 14.64 17.82 5.16
CA LYS A 94 13.45 17.14 5.67
C LYS A 94 13.02 15.94 4.82
N ARG A 95 13.95 15.30 4.11
CA ARG A 95 13.69 14.03 3.43
C ARG A 95 13.84 12.90 4.42
N LEU A 96 12.93 11.93 4.35
CA LEU A 96 13.01 10.71 5.13
C LEU A 96 14.25 9.90 4.69
N ILE A 97 15.06 9.50 5.66
CA ILE A 97 16.27 8.73 5.48
C ILE A 97 15.91 7.24 5.49
N PHE A 98 16.29 6.51 4.44
CA PHE A 98 16.16 5.06 4.37
C PHE A 98 17.52 4.45 4.04
N GLY A 99 18.38 4.31 5.06
CA GLY A 99 19.80 4.01 4.85
C GLY A 99 20.47 5.11 4.02
N GLU A 100 21.00 4.74 2.86
CA GLU A 100 21.60 5.69 1.91
C GLU A 100 20.57 6.33 0.97
N ASP A 101 19.35 5.80 0.91
CA ASP A 101 18.27 6.30 0.05
C ASP A 101 17.51 7.47 0.73
N ARG A 102 16.79 8.26 -0.07
CA ARG A 102 16.03 9.41 0.43
C ARG A 102 14.60 9.41 -0.11
N HIS A 103 13.63 9.60 0.77
CA HIS A 103 12.23 9.72 0.42
C HIS A 103 11.73 11.15 0.66
N SER A 104 11.20 11.78 -0.38
CA SER A 104 10.71 13.16 -0.35
C SER A 104 9.19 13.21 -0.44
N TYR A 105 8.54 14.00 0.41
CA TYR A 105 7.10 14.24 0.35
C TYR A 105 6.76 15.29 -0.71
N MET A 106 6.38 14.84 -1.90
CA MET A 106 6.25 15.67 -3.10
C MET A 106 4.89 16.36 -3.23
N PHE A 107 3.82 15.78 -2.68
CA PHE A 107 2.49 16.36 -2.72
C PHE A 107 1.61 15.83 -1.58
N SER A 108 0.71 16.65 -1.06
CA SER A 108 -0.29 16.24 -0.09
C SER A 108 -1.50 17.17 -0.16
N ASP A 109 -2.66 16.69 0.29
CA ASP A 109 -3.80 17.54 0.60
C ASP A 109 -3.81 18.03 2.07
N ASN A 110 -2.76 17.71 2.83
CA ASN A 110 -2.61 17.94 4.27
C ASN A 110 -3.83 17.47 5.09
N LYS A 111 -4.49 16.39 4.63
CA LYS A 111 -5.68 15.86 5.29
C LYS A 111 -5.80 14.35 5.21
N SER A 112 -5.64 13.78 4.01
CA SER A 112 -5.96 12.39 3.73
C SER A 112 -4.83 11.58 3.11
N TYR A 113 -3.86 12.20 2.43
CA TYR A 113 -2.77 11.46 1.81
C TYR A 113 -1.47 12.25 1.63
N ILE A 114 -0.38 11.53 1.43
CA ILE A 114 0.94 12.04 1.03
C ILE A 114 1.43 11.21 -0.14
N PHE A 115 1.78 11.87 -1.23
CA PHE A 115 2.52 11.28 -2.33
C PHE A 115 4.00 11.56 -2.13
N GLY A 116 4.81 10.50 -2.09
CA GLY A 116 6.25 10.61 -1.89
C GLY A 116 7.05 9.89 -2.96
N VAL A 117 8.25 10.39 -3.22
CA VAL A 117 9.20 9.84 -4.18
C VAL A 117 10.45 9.39 -3.45
N THR A 118 10.86 8.16 -3.71
CA THR A 118 12.11 7.58 -3.21
C THR A 118 13.18 7.72 -4.29
N ALA A 119 14.28 8.40 -3.98
CA ALA A 119 15.49 8.42 -4.78
C ALA A 119 16.44 7.35 -4.24
N TRP A 120 16.75 6.39 -5.09
CA TRP A 120 17.62 5.28 -4.75
C TRP A 120 19.07 5.57 -5.15
N THR A 121 20.00 5.01 -4.41
CA THR A 121 21.46 5.13 -4.65
C THR A 121 21.91 4.66 -6.03
N ASP A 122 21.17 3.75 -6.66
CA ASP A 122 21.46 3.24 -8.01
C ASP A 122 20.94 4.15 -9.15
N GLY A 123 20.50 5.37 -8.82
CA GLY A 123 20.00 6.36 -9.77
C GLY A 123 18.57 6.10 -10.24
N GLN A 124 17.89 5.11 -9.65
CA GLN A 124 16.47 4.89 -9.90
C GLN A 124 15.60 5.77 -9.00
N GLN A 125 14.36 5.96 -9.44
CA GLN A 125 13.32 6.58 -8.63
C GLN A 125 12.07 5.71 -8.61
N SER A 126 11.36 5.77 -7.50
CA SER A 126 10.06 5.13 -7.32
C SER A 126 9.17 6.02 -6.48
N TRP A 127 7.92 5.61 -6.28
CA TRP A 127 6.98 6.41 -5.51
C TRP A 127 6.04 5.53 -4.68
N GLY A 128 5.53 6.13 -3.61
CA GLY A 128 4.58 5.53 -2.70
C GLY A 128 3.53 6.54 -2.26
N LEU A 129 2.35 6.05 -1.93
CA LEU A 129 1.25 6.83 -1.42
C LEU A 129 0.96 6.41 0.02
N TRP A 130 1.01 7.37 0.93
CA TRP A 130 0.61 7.21 2.32
C TRP A 130 -0.79 7.79 2.47
N THR A 131 -1.67 7.12 3.20
CA THR A 131 -3.05 7.55 3.44
C THR A 131 -3.41 7.46 4.91
N THR A 132 -4.28 8.35 5.38
CA THR A 132 -4.80 8.33 6.76
C THR A 132 -5.96 7.34 6.93
N GLY A 133 -6.44 6.74 5.84
CA GLY A 133 -7.53 5.77 5.80
C GLY A 133 -7.54 4.94 4.51
N PRO A 134 -8.66 4.28 4.15
CA PRO A 134 -8.76 3.48 2.94
C PRO A 134 -8.47 4.27 1.65
N LEU A 135 -7.85 3.60 0.66
CA LEU A 135 -7.62 4.20 -0.65
C LEU A 135 -8.96 4.43 -1.37
N THR A 136 -9.28 5.69 -1.67
CA THR A 136 -10.45 6.03 -2.47
C THR A 136 -10.10 6.15 -3.95
N PRO A 137 -11.07 6.00 -4.87
CA PRO A 137 -10.85 6.24 -6.30
C PRO A 137 -10.29 7.64 -6.59
N GLU A 138 -10.78 8.66 -5.88
CA GLU A 138 -10.31 10.04 -6.04
C GLU A 138 -8.84 10.21 -5.64
N ILE A 139 -8.43 9.67 -4.49
CA ILE A 139 -7.03 9.73 -4.04
C ILE A 139 -6.15 8.95 -5.03
N ARG A 140 -6.60 7.78 -5.49
CA ARG A 140 -5.90 6.97 -6.50
C ARG A 140 -5.69 7.74 -7.80
N GLU A 141 -6.72 8.41 -8.31
CA GLU A 141 -6.63 9.22 -9.53
C GLU A 141 -5.67 10.40 -9.37
N LYS A 142 -5.71 11.10 -8.23
CA LYS A 142 -4.76 12.19 -7.90
C LYS A 142 -3.32 11.68 -7.86
N ALA A 143 -3.08 10.57 -7.16
CA ALA A 143 -1.76 9.94 -7.06
C ALA A 143 -1.22 9.55 -8.45
N LEU A 144 -2.04 8.92 -9.29
CA LEU A 144 -1.69 8.61 -10.66
C LEU A 144 -1.40 9.88 -11.48
N GLY A 145 -2.23 10.92 -11.34
CA GLY A 145 -2.01 12.21 -11.99
C GLY A 145 -0.65 12.81 -11.66
N HIS A 146 -0.28 12.82 -10.37
CA HIS A 146 1.04 13.27 -9.92
C HIS A 146 2.17 12.39 -10.44
N ALA A 147 2.02 11.06 -10.36
CA ALA A 147 3.01 10.14 -10.90
C ALA A 147 3.31 10.43 -12.39
N LYS A 148 2.27 10.64 -13.20
CA LYS A 148 2.42 11.00 -14.61
C LYS A 148 3.07 12.37 -14.83
N GLN A 149 2.71 13.37 -14.02
CA GLN A 149 3.32 14.71 -14.10
C GLN A 149 4.82 14.67 -13.82
N LEU A 150 5.25 13.80 -12.91
CA LEU A 150 6.66 13.60 -12.56
C LEU A 150 7.41 12.72 -13.56
N GLY A 151 6.73 12.14 -14.55
CA GLY A 151 7.33 11.30 -15.59
C GLY A 151 7.27 9.79 -15.34
N PHE A 152 6.62 9.35 -14.26
CA PHE A 152 6.43 7.92 -13.99
C PHE A 152 5.38 7.29 -14.92
N ASN A 153 5.62 6.04 -15.30
CA ASN A 153 4.75 5.15 -16.02
C ASN A 153 3.68 4.58 -15.08
N GLN A 154 2.47 5.11 -15.22
CA GLN A 154 1.30 4.68 -14.44
C GLN A 154 0.97 3.18 -14.57
N ASN A 155 1.44 2.50 -15.62
CA ASN A 155 1.23 1.05 -15.79
C ASN A 155 2.03 0.22 -14.77
N PHE A 156 3.01 0.82 -14.10
CA PHE A 156 3.75 0.20 -13.00
C PHE A 156 3.11 0.49 -11.64
N ALA A 157 1.97 1.17 -11.58
CA ALA A 157 1.25 1.35 -10.35
C ALA A 157 0.65 0.03 -9.85
N ILE A 158 0.76 -0.22 -8.55
CA ILE A 158 0.24 -1.40 -7.88
C ILE A 158 -0.47 -0.99 -6.60
N GLU A 159 -1.67 -1.53 -6.42
CA GLU A 159 -2.39 -1.44 -5.17
C GLU A 159 -2.05 -2.66 -4.33
N SER A 160 -1.34 -2.45 -3.23
CA SER A 160 -1.17 -3.46 -2.21
C SER A 160 -2.45 -3.47 -1.37
N SER A 161 -3.19 -4.57 -1.42
CA SER A 161 -4.49 -4.64 -0.76
C SER A 161 -4.38 -4.26 0.72
N ASN A 162 -5.29 -3.39 1.17
CA ASN A 162 -5.82 -3.37 2.55
C ASN A 162 -7.07 -4.28 2.65
N ALA A 163 -7.40 -4.96 1.55
CA ALA A 163 -8.72 -5.50 1.26
C ALA A 163 -8.65 -6.95 0.78
N ASN A 164 -8.11 -7.85 1.60
CA ASN A 164 -8.74 -9.16 1.74
C ASN A 164 -9.69 -9.21 2.94
N PHE A 165 -9.81 -8.16 3.74
CA PHE A 165 -10.78 -8.15 4.84
C PHE A 165 -12.24 -8.09 4.35
N VAL A 166 -12.53 -7.41 3.23
CA VAL A 166 -13.91 -7.33 2.69
C VAL A 166 -14.22 -8.43 1.67
N LYS A 167 -13.25 -8.86 0.86
CA LYS A 167 -13.47 -9.92 -0.14
C LYS A 167 -13.65 -11.31 0.49
N LEU A 168 -12.88 -11.65 1.55
CA LEU A 168 -13.11 -12.90 2.29
C LEU A 168 -14.42 -12.88 3.09
N LEU A 169 -14.80 -11.73 3.66
CA LEU A 169 -16.08 -11.59 4.38
C LEU A 169 -17.26 -11.73 3.41
N ILE A 170 -17.20 -11.10 2.24
CA ILE A 170 -18.25 -11.25 1.22
C ILE A 170 -18.27 -12.69 0.67
N ASP A 171 -17.15 -13.29 0.30
CA ASP A 171 -17.13 -14.67 -0.23
C ASP A 171 -17.50 -15.73 0.84
N THR A 172 -17.24 -15.47 2.12
CA THR A 172 -17.62 -16.35 3.23
C THR A 172 -19.09 -16.17 3.62
N ILE A 173 -19.62 -14.93 3.61
CA ILE A 173 -21.04 -14.65 3.86
C ILE A 173 -21.91 -15.21 2.72
N PHE A 174 -21.49 -15.08 1.46
CA PHE A 174 -22.23 -15.65 0.32
C PHE A 174 -22.16 -17.19 0.25
N ARG A 175 -21.07 -17.82 0.71
CA ARG A 175 -21.02 -19.30 0.84
C ARG A 175 -21.92 -19.85 1.95
N PHE A 176 -22.13 -19.11 3.05
CA PHE A 176 -23.02 -19.55 4.13
C PHE A 176 -24.52 -19.32 3.84
N GLN A 177 -24.88 -18.35 2.97
CA GLN A 177 -26.28 -18.12 2.61
C GLN A 177 -26.83 -19.10 1.56
N PHE A 178 -25.99 -19.83 0.82
CA PHE A 178 -26.45 -20.78 -0.21
C PHE A 178 -26.55 -22.25 0.25
N VAL A 179 -26.06 -22.59 1.44
CA VAL A 179 -26.15 -23.99 1.95
C VAL A 179 -27.43 -24.24 2.78
N SER A 180 -28.20 -23.21 3.12
CA SER A 180 -29.41 -23.34 3.95
C SER A 180 -30.75 -23.29 3.18
N TYR A 181 -30.75 -23.22 1.85
CA TYR A 181 -31.97 -23.12 1.05
C TYR A 181 -32.16 -24.19 -0.04
N PHE A 182 -31.68 -25.41 0.16
CA PHE A 182 -32.19 -26.56 -0.62
C PHE A 182 -32.19 -27.82 0.25
N SER A 183 -33.25 -27.97 1.04
CA SER A 183 -33.70 -29.29 1.48
C SER A 183 -35.01 -29.58 0.75
N PRO A 184 -35.07 -30.59 -0.14
CA PRO A 184 -36.31 -30.99 -0.78
C PRO A 184 -37.18 -31.70 0.26
N ILE A 185 -38.29 -31.06 0.67
CA ILE A 185 -39.32 -31.76 1.44
C ILE A 185 -40.10 -32.62 0.46
N SER A 186 -39.78 -33.92 0.43
CA SER A 186 -40.64 -34.95 -0.13
C SER A 186 -41.32 -35.73 1.01
N CYS A 187 -42.65 -35.72 0.96
CA CYS A 187 -43.60 -36.72 1.49
C CYS A 187 -43.69 -36.96 3.01
N PHE A 188 -44.86 -36.63 3.58
CA PHE A 188 -45.61 -37.60 4.38
C PHE A 188 -47.13 -37.45 4.14
N GLN A 189 -47.76 -38.57 3.82
CA GLN A 189 -49.20 -38.76 3.64
C GLN A 189 -49.94 -38.95 4.98
N ASN A 190 -51.27 -38.79 4.92
CA ASN A 190 -52.35 -39.36 5.78
C ASN A 190 -52.55 -38.70 7.16
N ASN A 191 -53.76 -38.43 7.68
CA ASN A 191 -55.08 -39.06 7.49
C ASN A 191 -56.27 -38.15 7.91
N LYS A 192 -57.43 -38.45 7.29
CA LYS A 192 -58.86 -38.16 7.57
C LYS A 192 -59.33 -37.61 8.94
N ILE A 193 -60.34 -36.72 8.90
CA ILE A 193 -61.72 -36.75 9.51
C ILE A 193 -62.55 -35.70 8.71
N LYS A 194 -63.76 -35.86 8.14
CA LYS A 194 -64.98 -36.64 8.40
C LYS A 194 -65.47 -37.35 7.13
#